data_AF-A0A7W2EQT4-F1
#
_entry.id   AF-A0A7W2EQT4-F1
#
_cell.length_a   1.000
_cell.length_b   1.000
_cell.length_c   1.000
_cell.angle_alpha   90.00
_cell.angle_beta   90.00
_cell.angle_gamma   90.00
#
_symmetry.space_group_name_H-M   'P 1'
#
loop_
_entity.id
_entity.type
_entity.pdbx_description
1 polymer ?
#
loop_
_entity_poly.entity_id
_entity_poly.type
_entity_poly.pdbx_seq_one_letter_code
_entity_poly.pdbx_strand_id
1 'polypeptide(L)'
;MKRATLLPILLALLPAAYLSLWPVPIEPVAWRAPPAPGYVGVHAVNTRLAHAHQIDLHGEVGPEHVAAGPDGKLYMGVVSGHVLRMDPDGSAQQVLCDTGGRPLGLAFDAGGRLLVADAVKGLLSVDGDGKVTVLADAVDGAPIRFADGVIVAPGGKVYFTDASMRFSPGPWGGTLEAATLDVLEQSATGRVLEYDPLARAVREVAHGLSFANGIALSGDGQALYVGESGRYRVWRIAATASRLDLAQPSAQAHVLLDNLPGYPDNLTRGADGRFWLGLSGPRNALDAMAPWPALRRVMLRLPRALWPTPKPYGHVLAFTEDGAVVADLQDPGGHSPTTTGVTELAGRAYIHNLDGRHLDWLALPPPAAPR
;
A
#
# COMPACT_ATOMS: atom_id res chain seq x y z
N MET A 1 55.97 -23.57 3.19
CA MET A 1 55.27 -23.32 1.91
C MET A 1 53.79 -23.77 1.85
N LYS A 2 53.19 -24.39 2.88
CA LYS A 2 51.76 -24.85 2.83
C LYS A 2 50.70 -23.84 3.32
N ARG A 3 51.09 -22.77 4.05
CA ARG A 3 50.15 -21.76 4.58
C ARG A 3 49.72 -20.71 3.54
N ALA A 4 50.50 -20.49 2.48
CA ALA A 4 50.22 -19.48 1.45
C ALA A 4 49.11 -19.90 0.46
N THR A 5 48.85 -21.20 0.29
CA THR A 5 47.83 -21.74 -0.63
C THR A 5 46.43 -21.88 -0.01
N LEU A 6 46.33 -21.90 1.33
CA LEU A 6 45.06 -22.03 2.05
C LEU A 6 44.30 -20.71 2.16
N LEU A 7 45.01 -19.59 2.31
CA LEU A 7 44.41 -18.26 2.45
C LEU A 7 43.53 -17.84 1.25
N PRO A 8 43.95 -17.99 -0.03
CA PRO A 8 43.10 -17.63 -1.16
C PRO A 8 41.86 -18.55 -1.29
N ILE A 9 41.99 -19.84 -0.94
CA ILE A 9 40.86 -20.77 -0.91
C ILE A 9 39.87 -20.37 0.18
N LEU A 10 40.36 -20.02 1.38
CA LEU A 10 39.51 -19.56 2.49
C LEU A 10 38.81 -18.23 2.16
N LEU A 11 39.52 -17.29 1.52
CA LEU A 11 38.98 -16.00 1.09
C LEU A 11 37.88 -16.14 0.01
N ALA A 12 37.89 -17.21 -0.77
CA ALA A 12 36.83 -17.52 -1.74
C ALA A 12 35.67 -18.33 -1.13
N LEU A 13 35.97 -19.27 -0.23
CA LEU A 13 34.95 -20.15 0.36
C LEU A 13 34.09 -19.45 1.42
N LEU A 14 34.64 -18.51 2.18
CA LEU A 14 33.88 -17.82 3.24
C LEU A 14 32.70 -16.99 2.67
N PRO A 15 32.89 -16.14 1.64
CA PRO A 15 31.77 -15.43 1.01
C PRO A 15 30.76 -16.38 0.36
N ALA A 16 31.22 -17.45 -0.30
CA ALA A 16 30.33 -18.43 -0.92
C ALA A 16 29.47 -19.17 0.12
N ALA A 17 30.08 -19.57 1.25
CA ALA A 17 29.39 -20.18 2.37
C ALA A 17 28.38 -19.21 3.01
N TYR A 18 28.77 -17.95 3.24
CA TYR A 18 27.87 -16.91 3.74
C TYR A 18 26.66 -16.73 2.82
N LEU A 19 26.89 -16.49 1.53
CA LEU A 19 25.84 -16.25 0.53
C LEU A 19 24.90 -17.45 0.35
N SER A 20 25.36 -18.68 0.63
CA SER A 20 24.57 -19.89 0.45
C SER A 20 23.84 -20.32 1.73
N LEU A 21 24.48 -20.17 2.90
CA LEU A 21 24.08 -20.85 4.13
C LEU A 21 23.62 -19.90 5.25
N TRP A 22 24.00 -18.61 5.22
CA TRP A 22 23.60 -17.69 6.29
C TRP A 22 22.06 -17.57 6.34
N PRO A 23 21.41 -17.69 7.51
CA PRO A 23 19.96 -17.64 7.59
C PRO A 23 19.42 -16.30 7.09
N VAL A 24 18.24 -16.34 6.48
CA VAL A 24 17.47 -15.16 6.05
C VAL A 24 16.06 -15.28 6.60
N PRO A 25 15.34 -14.17 6.82
CA PRO A 25 14.05 -14.20 7.50
C PRO A 25 12.89 -14.73 6.65
N ILE A 26 13.12 -14.92 5.34
CA ILE A 26 12.09 -15.37 4.41
C ILE A 26 12.20 -16.87 4.09
N GLU A 27 11.05 -17.46 3.81
CA GLU A 27 10.89 -18.77 3.18
C GLU A 27 10.28 -18.59 1.78
N PRO A 28 11.11 -18.24 0.77
CA PRO A 28 10.57 -17.77 -0.49
C PRO A 28 9.82 -18.87 -1.25
N VAL A 29 8.59 -18.57 -1.65
CA VAL A 29 7.70 -19.43 -2.45
C VAL A 29 7.84 -19.04 -3.91
N ALA A 30 8.14 -20.01 -4.79
CA ALA A 30 8.30 -19.74 -6.21
C ALA A 30 6.98 -19.30 -6.84
N TRP A 31 7.03 -18.27 -7.68
CA TRP A 31 5.93 -17.87 -8.54
C TRP A 31 6.47 -17.42 -9.90
N ARG A 32 5.61 -17.32 -10.90
CA ARG A 32 5.99 -16.86 -12.23
C ARG A 32 5.40 -15.49 -12.47
N ALA A 33 6.24 -14.46 -12.34
CA ALA A 33 5.86 -13.12 -12.73
C ALA A 33 5.57 -13.08 -14.24
N PRO A 34 4.42 -12.56 -14.68
CA PRO A 34 4.19 -12.27 -16.10
C PRO A 34 5.24 -11.26 -16.61
N PRO A 35 5.60 -11.24 -17.90
CA PRO A 35 6.48 -10.21 -18.44
C PRO A 35 5.91 -8.81 -18.15
N ALA A 36 6.74 -7.91 -17.62
CA ALA A 36 6.34 -6.54 -17.34
C ALA A 36 5.78 -5.89 -18.62
N PRO A 37 4.60 -5.24 -18.56
CA PRO A 37 3.96 -4.69 -19.75
C PRO A 37 4.74 -3.50 -20.34
N GLY A 38 5.63 -2.89 -19.55
CA GLY A 38 6.28 -1.63 -19.88
C GLY A 38 5.30 -0.44 -19.86
N TYR A 39 5.83 0.73 -20.20
CA TYR A 39 5.05 1.98 -20.26
C TYR A 39 4.55 2.22 -21.68
N VAL A 40 3.49 1.51 -22.06
CA VAL A 40 2.87 1.53 -23.40
C VAL A 40 1.35 1.64 -23.30
N GLY A 41 0.68 1.95 -24.41
CA GLY A 41 -0.79 2.01 -24.48
C GLY A 41 -1.36 3.04 -23.49
N VAL A 42 -2.29 2.61 -22.63
CA VAL A 42 -2.88 3.47 -21.59
C VAL A 42 -1.87 3.94 -20.54
N HIS A 43 -0.75 3.22 -20.39
CA HIS A 43 0.36 3.55 -19.49
C HIS A 43 1.54 4.19 -20.23
N ALA A 44 1.35 4.70 -21.46
CA ALA A 44 2.40 5.38 -22.21
C ALA A 44 3.03 6.52 -21.39
N VAL A 45 4.36 6.64 -21.48
CA VAL A 45 5.12 7.59 -20.67
C VAL A 45 4.59 9.02 -20.82
N ASN A 46 4.32 9.67 -19.70
CA ASN A 46 3.92 11.09 -19.66
C ASN A 46 4.54 11.82 -18.47
N THR A 47 4.36 13.13 -18.36
CA THR A 47 4.93 13.97 -17.29
C THR A 47 3.86 14.74 -16.51
N ARG A 48 2.62 14.21 -16.46
CA ARG A 48 1.48 14.95 -15.90
C ARG A 48 1.58 15.19 -14.39
N LEU A 49 2.32 14.36 -13.65
CA LEU A 49 2.60 14.58 -12.23
C LEU A 49 3.79 15.53 -12.00
N ALA A 50 4.67 15.72 -12.98
CA ALA A 50 5.91 16.49 -12.80
C ALA A 50 5.68 17.99 -12.53
N HIS A 51 4.44 18.47 -12.66
CA HIS A 51 4.05 19.86 -12.46
C HIS A 51 3.08 20.04 -11.28
N ALA A 52 3.06 19.08 -10.35
CA ALA A 52 2.25 19.19 -9.16
C ALA A 52 2.71 20.36 -8.27
N HIS A 53 1.75 21.02 -7.64
CA HIS A 53 1.99 22.02 -6.62
C HIS A 53 2.31 21.33 -5.30
N GLN A 54 3.18 21.94 -4.50
CA GLN A 54 3.64 21.33 -3.25
C GLN A 54 3.10 22.12 -2.05
N ILE A 55 2.63 21.38 -1.04
CA ILE A 55 2.31 21.89 0.29
C ILE A 55 3.39 21.39 1.25
N ASP A 56 4.09 22.28 1.93
CA ASP A 56 5.09 21.91 2.93
C ASP A 56 4.41 21.29 4.16
N LEU A 57 4.99 20.20 4.67
CA LEU A 57 4.46 19.49 5.83
C LEU A 57 5.16 19.90 7.13
N HIS A 58 5.89 21.01 7.13
CA HIS A 58 6.54 21.59 8.31
C HIS A 58 7.46 20.60 9.06
N GLY A 59 8.21 19.78 8.30
CA GLY A 59 9.16 18.80 8.83
C GLY A 59 8.61 17.38 8.97
N GLU A 60 7.30 17.18 8.81
CA GLU A 60 6.70 15.86 8.67
C GLU A 60 7.01 15.23 7.31
N VAL A 61 6.92 13.91 7.23
CA VAL A 61 7.36 13.12 6.07
C VAL A 61 6.38 12.00 5.81
N GLY A 62 6.21 11.66 4.54
CA GLY A 62 5.44 10.52 4.06
C GLY A 62 3.95 10.66 4.31
N PRO A 63 3.26 11.63 3.68
CA PRO A 63 1.80 11.73 3.69
C PRO A 63 1.20 10.54 2.92
N GLU A 64 1.23 9.38 3.56
CA GLU A 64 1.13 8.08 2.89
C GLU A 64 -0.30 7.78 2.42
N HIS A 65 -1.30 8.24 3.17
CA HIS A 65 -2.70 8.26 2.78
C HIS A 65 -3.32 9.55 3.29
N VAL A 66 -3.94 10.29 2.37
CA VAL A 66 -4.74 11.48 2.66
C VAL A 66 -6.22 11.16 2.58
N ALA A 67 -7.02 11.49 3.59
CA ALA A 67 -8.48 11.42 3.56
C ALA A 67 -9.10 12.82 3.54
N ALA A 68 -10.19 12.98 2.79
CA ALA A 68 -11.06 14.14 2.90
C ALA A 68 -12.04 13.94 4.07
N GLY A 69 -12.00 14.86 5.03
CA GLY A 69 -12.90 14.86 6.18
C GLY A 69 -14.29 15.42 5.84
N PRO A 70 -15.31 15.08 6.64
CA PRO A 70 -16.66 15.62 6.47
C PRO A 70 -16.75 17.13 6.73
N ASP A 71 -15.73 17.71 7.34
CA ASP A 71 -15.56 19.15 7.57
C ASP A 71 -14.88 19.88 6.39
N GLY A 72 -14.59 19.16 5.30
CA GLY A 72 -13.93 19.72 4.11
C GLY A 72 -12.43 19.93 4.27
N LYS A 73 -11.80 19.34 5.31
CA LYS A 73 -10.36 19.39 5.54
C LYS A 73 -9.65 18.12 5.07
N LEU A 74 -8.33 18.20 4.95
CA LEU A 74 -7.46 17.06 4.68
C LEU A 74 -6.95 16.46 5.97
N TYR A 75 -6.90 15.14 6.02
CA TYR A 75 -6.32 14.35 7.11
C TYR A 75 -5.27 13.41 6.52
N MET A 76 -4.11 13.24 7.15
CA MET A 76 -3.10 12.30 6.63
C MET A 76 -2.26 11.66 7.70
N GLY A 77 -1.93 10.39 7.48
CA GLY A 77 -0.94 9.66 8.26
C GLY A 77 0.47 9.99 7.78
N VAL A 78 1.39 10.20 8.72
CA VAL A 78 2.80 10.50 8.43
C VAL A 78 3.75 9.57 9.19
N VAL A 79 5.03 9.59 8.80
CA VAL A 79 6.07 8.69 9.31
C VAL A 79 6.25 8.74 10.83
N SER A 80 6.06 9.91 11.42
CA SER A 80 6.20 10.13 12.86
C SER A 80 5.15 9.40 13.71
N GLY A 81 4.09 8.87 13.11
CA GLY A 81 2.94 8.31 13.83
C GLY A 81 1.80 9.32 14.00
N HIS A 82 2.04 10.59 13.65
CA HIS A 82 1.03 11.63 13.69
C HIS A 82 -0.04 11.45 12.61
N VAL A 83 -1.25 11.91 12.93
CA VAL A 83 -2.27 12.26 11.95
C VAL A 83 -2.33 13.78 11.87
N LEU A 84 -2.04 14.33 10.70
CA LEU A 84 -2.14 15.77 10.45
C LEU A 84 -3.56 16.13 9.99
N ARG A 85 -3.99 17.35 10.28
CA ARG A 85 -5.24 17.96 9.78
C ARG A 85 -4.93 19.35 9.24
N MET A 86 -5.42 19.68 8.04
CA MET A 86 -5.21 21.01 7.44
C MET A 86 -6.30 21.40 6.45
N ASP A 87 -6.37 22.69 6.11
CA ASP A 87 -7.22 23.17 5.03
C ASP A 87 -6.70 22.70 3.65
N PRO A 88 -7.56 22.63 2.62
CA PRO A 88 -7.16 22.15 1.29
C PRO A 88 -6.02 22.93 0.63
N ASP A 89 -5.75 24.16 1.05
CA ASP A 89 -4.64 24.98 0.57
C ASP A 89 -3.34 24.80 1.36
N GLY A 90 -3.33 23.93 2.38
CA GLY A 90 -2.19 23.70 3.27
C GLY A 90 -2.17 24.59 4.51
N SER A 91 -3.07 25.57 4.60
CA SER A 91 -3.16 26.41 5.79
C SER A 91 -3.76 25.68 6.99
N ALA A 92 -3.59 26.25 8.19
CA ALA A 92 -4.06 25.69 9.45
C ALA A 92 -3.60 24.24 9.72
N GLN A 93 -2.42 23.85 9.21
CA GLN A 93 -1.83 22.55 9.50
C GLN A 93 -1.56 22.38 10.99
N GLN A 94 -2.07 21.28 11.55
CA GLN A 94 -1.88 20.89 12.93
C GLN A 94 -1.80 19.36 13.07
N VAL A 95 -1.16 18.90 14.14
CA VAL A 95 -1.24 17.50 14.56
C VAL A 95 -2.57 17.30 15.27
N LEU A 96 -3.41 16.41 14.74
CA LEU A 96 -4.66 16.01 15.38
C LEU A 96 -4.38 15.05 16.55
N CYS A 97 -3.56 14.03 16.30
CA CYS A 97 -3.18 13.05 17.31
C CYS A 97 -1.85 12.36 16.95
N ASP A 98 -1.28 11.69 17.94
CA ASP A 98 -0.22 10.69 17.77
C ASP A 98 -0.82 9.29 18.03
N THR A 99 -0.72 8.41 17.05
CA THR A 99 -1.18 7.02 17.16
C THR A 99 -0.22 6.16 18.01
N GLY A 100 1.03 6.60 18.16
CA GLY A 100 2.13 5.81 18.70
C GLY A 100 2.50 4.61 17.83
N GLY A 101 2.09 4.63 16.56
CA GLY A 101 2.29 3.58 15.56
C GLY A 101 2.67 4.17 14.20
N ARG A 102 2.10 3.63 13.11
CA ARG A 102 2.26 4.17 11.76
C ARG A 102 0.91 4.15 11.05
N PRO A 103 0.19 5.29 10.97
CA PRO A 103 -1.09 5.38 10.28
C PRO A 103 -0.88 5.28 8.77
N LEU A 104 -1.46 4.25 8.14
CA LEU A 104 -1.38 4.01 6.69
C LEU A 104 -2.74 4.08 5.97
N GLY A 105 -3.81 3.78 6.69
CA GLY A 105 -5.16 3.84 6.13
C GLY A 105 -6.00 4.82 6.90
N LEU A 106 -6.72 5.72 6.23
CA LEU A 106 -7.64 6.66 6.85
C LEU A 106 -9.02 6.59 6.21
N ALA A 107 -10.07 6.50 7.04
CA ALA A 107 -11.45 6.60 6.57
C ALA A 107 -12.35 7.23 7.64
N PHE A 108 -13.33 8.03 7.24
CA PHE A 108 -14.33 8.56 8.16
C PHE A 108 -15.58 7.67 8.19
N ASP A 109 -16.13 7.44 9.38
CA ASP A 109 -17.50 6.93 9.49
C ASP A 109 -18.55 8.04 9.33
N ALA A 110 -19.81 7.63 9.24
CA ALA A 110 -20.94 8.57 9.09
C ALA A 110 -21.11 9.52 10.29
N GLY A 111 -20.52 9.21 11.44
CA GLY A 111 -20.51 10.06 12.63
C GLY A 111 -19.35 11.06 12.65
N GLY A 112 -18.47 11.04 11.64
CA GLY A 112 -17.29 11.90 11.57
C GLY A 112 -16.13 11.43 12.45
N ARG A 113 -16.18 10.22 12.99
CA ARG A 113 -15.04 9.61 13.67
C ARG A 113 -14.07 9.07 12.62
N LEU A 114 -12.78 9.31 12.83
CA LEU A 114 -11.73 8.85 11.96
C LEU A 114 -11.33 7.42 12.35
N LEU A 115 -11.32 6.52 11.38
CA LEU A 115 -10.82 5.16 11.48
C LEU A 115 -9.42 5.14 10.87
N VAL A 116 -8.50 4.48 11.55
CA VAL A 116 -7.10 4.40 11.14
C VAL A 116 -6.69 2.94 11.07
N ALA A 117 -6.24 2.48 9.91
CA ALA A 117 -5.42 1.28 9.83
C ALA A 117 -3.99 1.66 10.16
N ASP A 118 -3.53 1.19 11.33
CA ASP A 118 -2.20 1.45 11.84
C ASP A 118 -1.33 0.19 11.72
N ALA A 119 -0.21 0.34 11.04
CA ALA A 119 0.69 -0.76 10.69
C ALA A 119 1.33 -1.45 11.91
N VAL A 120 1.23 -0.85 13.10
CA VAL A 120 1.79 -1.37 14.35
C VAL A 120 0.70 -1.74 15.35
N LYS A 121 -0.41 -0.99 15.38
CA LYS A 121 -1.44 -1.10 16.43
C LYS A 121 -2.72 -1.80 15.98
N GLY A 122 -2.90 -2.04 14.68
CA GLY A 122 -4.13 -2.61 14.13
C GLY A 122 -5.16 -1.53 13.75
N LEU A 123 -6.44 -1.85 13.88
CA LEU A 123 -7.52 -0.91 13.60
C LEU A 123 -7.77 0.01 14.79
N LEU A 124 -7.69 1.32 14.57
CA LEU A 124 -7.91 2.36 15.57
C LEU A 124 -9.11 3.24 15.21
N SER A 125 -9.64 3.94 16.20
CA SER A 125 -10.49 5.10 16.01
C SER A 125 -9.92 6.33 16.70
N VAL A 126 -10.12 7.49 16.09
CA VAL A 126 -9.75 8.81 16.59
C VAL A 126 -11.00 9.68 16.61
N ASP A 127 -11.34 10.24 17.77
CA ASP A 127 -12.46 11.18 17.89
C ASP A 127 -12.05 12.63 17.52
N GLY A 128 -13.01 13.55 17.57
CA GLY A 128 -12.79 14.95 17.20
C GLY A 128 -11.78 15.70 18.07
N ASP A 129 -11.50 15.20 19.29
CA ASP A 129 -10.52 15.75 20.22
C ASP A 129 -9.13 15.10 20.05
N GLY A 130 -8.99 14.17 19.09
CA GLY A 130 -7.73 13.46 18.82
C GLY A 130 -7.49 12.26 19.73
N LYS A 131 -8.49 11.79 20.49
CA LYS A 131 -8.31 10.63 21.37
C LYS A 131 -8.28 9.34 20.56
N VAL A 132 -7.16 8.63 20.65
CA VAL A 132 -6.93 7.35 19.96
C VAL A 132 -7.45 6.18 20.81
N THR A 133 -8.19 5.26 20.18
CA THR A 133 -8.69 4.02 20.80
C THR A 133 -8.44 2.85 19.87
N VAL A 134 -7.87 1.75 20.38
CA VAL A 134 -7.73 0.50 19.63
C VAL A 134 -9.10 -0.19 19.51
N LEU A 135 -9.54 -0.44 18.28
CA LEU A 135 -10.78 -1.17 17.99
C LEU A 135 -10.52 -2.67 17.82
N ALA A 136 -9.42 -3.03 17.14
CA ALA A 136 -9.01 -4.41 16.97
C ALA A 136 -7.51 -4.54 16.66
N ASP A 137 -6.83 -5.47 17.35
CA ASP A 137 -5.43 -5.84 17.16
C ASP A 137 -5.23 -7.35 16.91
N ALA A 138 -6.32 -8.13 16.89
CA ALA A 138 -6.30 -9.56 16.63
C ALA A 138 -7.63 -10.05 16.03
N VAL A 139 -7.57 -11.19 15.35
CA VAL A 139 -8.73 -11.95 14.84
C VAL A 139 -8.44 -13.43 14.96
N ASP A 140 -9.42 -14.21 15.44
CA ASP A 140 -9.29 -15.66 15.66
C ASP A 140 -8.03 -16.07 16.48
N GLY A 141 -7.62 -15.23 17.42
CA GLY A 141 -6.44 -15.44 18.27
C GLY A 141 -5.09 -15.14 17.61
N ALA A 142 -5.09 -14.74 16.33
CA ALA A 142 -3.89 -14.30 15.62
C ALA A 142 -3.81 -12.76 15.59
N PRO A 143 -2.62 -12.16 15.79
CA PRO A 143 -2.46 -10.71 15.75
C PRO A 143 -2.72 -10.16 14.34
N ILE A 144 -3.27 -8.96 14.27
CA ILE A 144 -3.25 -8.10 13.09
C ILE A 144 -1.87 -7.44 13.10
N ARG A 145 -1.03 -7.76 12.11
CA ARG A 145 0.39 -7.44 12.16
C ARG A 145 0.77 -6.19 11.39
N PHE A 146 0.00 -5.88 10.35
CA PHE A 146 0.31 -4.83 9.41
C PHE A 146 -1.00 -4.29 8.82
N ALA A 147 -1.82 -3.63 9.64
CA ALA A 147 -3.03 -2.98 9.13
C ALA A 147 -2.64 -1.83 8.20
N ASP A 148 -3.18 -1.83 6.98
CA ASP A 148 -2.67 -1.01 5.89
C ASP A 148 -3.77 -0.11 5.31
N GLY A 149 -4.67 -0.63 4.49
CA GLY A 149 -5.85 0.10 3.99
C GLY A 149 -7.08 -0.05 4.87
N VAL A 150 -7.96 0.96 4.92
CA VAL A 150 -9.27 0.90 5.60
C VAL A 150 -10.35 1.65 4.82
N ILE A 151 -11.57 1.12 4.84
CA ILE A 151 -12.77 1.76 4.29
C ILE A 151 -13.98 1.49 5.19
N VAL A 152 -14.90 2.45 5.28
CA VAL A 152 -16.17 2.30 5.99
C VAL A 152 -17.28 2.08 4.97
N ALA A 153 -18.02 0.98 5.11
CA ALA A 153 -19.13 0.65 4.24
C ALA A 153 -20.44 1.35 4.66
N PRO A 154 -21.41 1.49 3.75
CA PRO A 154 -22.77 1.85 4.12
C PRO A 154 -23.29 0.92 5.23
N GLY A 155 -23.82 1.50 6.31
CA GLY A 155 -24.23 0.75 7.51
C GLY A 155 -23.16 0.61 8.59
N GLY A 156 -21.95 1.12 8.37
CA GLY A 156 -20.94 1.31 9.42
C GLY A 156 -19.98 0.14 9.65
N LYS A 157 -20.13 -0.98 8.92
CA LYS A 157 -19.11 -2.03 8.88
C LYS A 157 -17.81 -1.45 8.33
N VAL A 158 -16.68 -1.85 8.91
CA VAL A 158 -15.36 -1.36 8.50
C VAL A 158 -14.61 -2.51 7.86
N TYR A 159 -14.10 -2.31 6.65
CA TYR A 159 -13.24 -3.28 5.97
C TYR A 159 -11.82 -2.75 5.95
N PHE A 160 -10.84 -3.60 6.23
CA PHE A 160 -9.44 -3.21 6.25
C PHE A 160 -8.54 -4.37 5.86
N THR A 161 -7.34 -4.08 5.42
CA THR A 161 -6.33 -5.09 5.07
C THR A 161 -5.36 -5.30 6.21
N ASP A 162 -4.88 -6.53 6.33
CA ASP A 162 -3.70 -6.91 7.12
C ASP A 162 -2.68 -7.42 6.11
N ALA A 163 -1.69 -6.58 5.79
CA ALA A 163 -0.85 -6.73 4.60
C ALA A 163 -0.02 -8.02 4.62
N SER A 164 0.49 -8.39 5.80
CA SER A 164 1.27 -9.60 6.00
C SER A 164 1.06 -10.17 7.39
N MET A 165 0.75 -11.46 7.48
CA MET A 165 0.74 -12.16 8.78
C MET A 165 2.15 -12.63 9.22
N ARG A 166 3.21 -12.27 8.48
CA ARG A 166 4.59 -12.66 8.79
C ARG A 166 5.50 -11.50 9.13
N PHE A 167 5.43 -10.43 8.35
CA PHE A 167 6.34 -9.29 8.49
C PHE A 167 5.55 -8.07 8.97
N SER A 168 5.89 -7.55 10.15
CA SER A 168 5.37 -6.27 10.67
C SER A 168 6.46 -5.18 10.73
N PRO A 169 6.12 -3.89 10.66
CA PRO A 169 7.12 -2.82 10.59
C PRO A 169 8.12 -2.79 11.76
N GLY A 170 7.65 -2.98 12.99
CA GLY A 170 8.48 -2.84 14.20
C GLY A 170 9.71 -3.78 14.22
N PRO A 171 9.54 -5.11 14.21
CA PRO A 171 10.65 -6.07 14.23
C PRO A 171 11.51 -6.07 12.97
N TRP A 172 10.98 -5.57 11.84
CA TRP A 172 11.60 -5.70 10.52
C TRP A 172 12.20 -4.40 9.97
N GLY A 173 12.24 -3.34 10.78
CA GLY A 173 13.02 -2.13 10.47
C GLY A 173 12.26 -1.06 9.69
N GLY A 174 10.93 -1.13 9.64
CA GLY A 174 10.07 -0.16 8.96
C GLY A 174 9.03 -0.81 8.04
N THR A 175 8.10 0.01 7.56
CA THR A 175 7.04 -0.42 6.64
C THR A 175 7.61 -0.91 5.31
N LEU A 176 8.55 -0.16 4.71
CA LEU A 176 9.18 -0.51 3.43
C LEU A 176 9.96 -1.83 3.53
N GLU A 177 10.73 -2.02 4.61
CA GLU A 177 11.46 -3.25 4.85
C GLU A 177 10.54 -4.46 5.02
N ALA A 178 9.51 -4.35 5.86
CA ALA A 178 8.56 -5.42 6.07
C ALA A 178 7.80 -5.78 4.77
N ALA A 179 7.37 -4.77 4.01
CA ALA A 179 6.75 -4.95 2.70
C ALA A 179 7.69 -5.63 1.70
N THR A 180 8.95 -5.21 1.66
CA THR A 180 9.97 -5.81 0.80
C THR A 180 10.17 -7.29 1.13
N LEU A 181 10.20 -7.66 2.42
CA LEU A 181 10.32 -9.06 2.83
C LEU A 181 9.12 -9.90 2.39
N ASP A 182 7.88 -9.38 2.52
CA ASP A 182 6.68 -10.11 2.08
C ASP A 182 6.65 -10.30 0.56
N VAL A 183 6.93 -9.23 -0.20
CA VAL A 183 7.00 -9.26 -1.66
C VAL A 183 8.12 -10.18 -2.15
N LEU A 184 9.25 -10.23 -1.45
CA LEU A 184 10.32 -11.19 -1.75
C LEU A 184 9.98 -12.60 -1.31
N GLU A 185 9.10 -12.80 -0.34
CA GLU A 185 8.76 -14.13 0.12
C GLU A 185 7.70 -14.80 -0.75
N GLN A 186 6.64 -14.09 -1.11
CA GLN A 186 5.53 -14.59 -1.94
C GLN A 186 4.73 -15.74 -1.30
N SER A 187 4.78 -15.85 0.04
CA SER A 187 3.94 -16.77 0.81
C SER A 187 2.46 -16.37 0.81
N ALA A 188 2.16 -15.14 0.37
CA ALA A 188 0.81 -14.61 0.17
C ALA A 188 -0.07 -14.69 1.42
N THR A 189 0.46 -14.24 2.56
CA THR A 189 -0.23 -14.32 3.86
C THR A 189 -1.14 -13.13 4.15
N GLY A 190 -1.21 -12.14 3.26
CA GLY A 190 -2.10 -10.98 3.40
C GLY A 190 -3.57 -11.36 3.34
N ARG A 191 -4.40 -10.59 4.04
CA ARG A 191 -5.83 -10.85 4.21
C ARG A 191 -6.66 -9.58 4.29
N VAL A 192 -7.97 -9.74 4.06
CA VAL A 192 -9.01 -8.72 4.19
C VAL A 192 -9.87 -9.06 5.39
N LEU A 193 -10.09 -8.08 6.25
CA LEU A 193 -10.82 -8.20 7.51
C LEU A 193 -12.04 -7.28 7.49
N GLU A 194 -13.11 -7.69 8.18
CA GLU A 194 -14.27 -6.85 8.49
C GLU A 194 -14.35 -6.69 10.00
N TYR A 195 -14.44 -5.44 10.48
CA TYR A 195 -14.82 -5.09 11.83
C TYR A 195 -16.28 -4.66 11.89
N ASP A 196 -17.05 -5.31 12.76
CA ASP A 196 -18.42 -4.93 13.07
C ASP A 196 -18.43 -4.08 14.36
N PRO A 197 -18.78 -2.78 14.29
CA PRO A 197 -18.77 -1.91 15.47
C PRO A 197 -19.85 -2.24 16.50
N LEU A 198 -20.95 -2.92 16.11
CA LEU A 198 -22.01 -3.32 17.03
C LEU A 198 -21.60 -4.55 17.83
N ALA A 199 -21.05 -5.56 17.14
CA ALA A 199 -20.55 -6.77 17.78
C ALA A 199 -19.17 -6.57 18.44
N ARG A 200 -18.45 -5.50 18.06
CA ARG A 200 -17.04 -5.26 18.42
C ARG A 200 -16.15 -6.46 18.10
N ALA A 201 -16.38 -7.05 16.94
CA ALA A 201 -15.74 -8.29 16.51
C ALA A 201 -15.15 -8.14 15.12
N VAL A 202 -14.04 -8.82 14.88
CA VAL A 202 -13.41 -8.93 13.56
C VAL A 202 -13.69 -10.31 12.99
N ARG A 203 -13.96 -10.36 11.68
CA ARG A 203 -13.98 -11.61 10.89
C ARG A 203 -13.07 -11.47 9.69
N GLU A 204 -12.60 -12.61 9.19
CA GLU A 204 -11.87 -12.66 7.93
C GLU A 204 -12.84 -12.76 6.73
N VAL A 205 -12.63 -11.89 5.74
CA VAL A 205 -13.37 -11.86 4.48
C VAL A 205 -12.68 -12.74 3.44
N ALA A 206 -11.37 -12.54 3.25
CA ALA A 206 -10.54 -13.26 2.30
C ALA A 206 -9.07 -13.29 2.73
N HIS A 207 -8.30 -14.25 2.24
CA HIS A 207 -6.84 -14.35 2.43
C HIS A 207 -6.16 -14.87 1.16
N GLY A 208 -4.83 -14.92 1.16
CA GLY A 208 -4.04 -15.42 0.02
C GLY A 208 -3.46 -14.31 -0.86
N LEU A 209 -3.29 -13.11 -0.31
CA LEU A 209 -2.73 -11.95 -1.01
C LEU A 209 -1.23 -11.81 -0.71
N SER A 210 -0.41 -11.65 -1.75
CA SER A 210 0.98 -11.22 -1.60
C SER A 210 1.05 -9.73 -1.33
N PHE A 211 1.10 -9.36 -0.05
CA PHE A 211 0.97 -8.01 0.47
C PHE A 211 -0.38 -7.36 0.14
N ALA A 212 -1.35 -7.51 1.05
CA ALA A 212 -2.68 -6.88 0.93
C ALA A 212 -2.60 -5.39 1.29
N ASN A 213 -2.65 -4.53 0.28
CA ASN A 213 -2.39 -3.09 0.43
C ASN A 213 -3.71 -2.31 0.52
N GLY A 214 -3.90 -1.29 -0.31
CA GLY A 214 -5.09 -0.45 -0.35
C GLY A 214 -6.39 -1.21 -0.57
N ILE A 215 -7.48 -0.67 -0.02
CA ILE A 215 -8.84 -1.20 -0.15
C ILE A 215 -9.83 -0.09 -0.48
N ALA A 216 -10.72 -0.36 -1.45
CA ALA A 216 -11.84 0.50 -1.78
C ALA A 216 -13.14 -0.31 -1.88
N LEU A 217 -14.27 0.39 -1.88
CA LEU A 217 -15.61 -0.20 -1.92
C LEU A 217 -16.37 0.29 -3.16
N SER A 218 -17.11 -0.61 -3.81
CA SER A 218 -18.04 -0.26 -4.88
C SER A 218 -19.13 0.71 -4.42
N GLY A 219 -19.71 1.44 -5.36
CA GLY A 219 -20.76 2.41 -5.05
C GLY A 219 -22.02 1.83 -4.41
N ASP A 220 -22.32 0.56 -4.72
CA ASP A 220 -23.43 -0.20 -4.14
C ASP A 220 -23.07 -0.92 -2.83
N GLY A 221 -21.81 -0.83 -2.39
CA GLY A 221 -21.31 -1.47 -1.18
C GLY A 221 -21.16 -2.99 -1.26
N GLN A 222 -21.31 -3.61 -2.43
CA GLN A 222 -21.32 -5.07 -2.58
C GLN A 222 -19.95 -5.69 -2.87
N ALA A 223 -18.98 -4.91 -3.33
CA ALA A 223 -17.66 -5.40 -3.72
C ALA A 223 -16.54 -4.55 -3.14
N LEU A 224 -15.51 -5.23 -2.64
CA LEU A 224 -14.23 -4.68 -2.22
C LEU A 224 -13.25 -4.78 -3.38
N TYR A 225 -12.47 -3.72 -3.58
CA TYR A 225 -11.31 -3.70 -4.47
C TYR A 225 -10.05 -3.68 -3.63
N VAL A 226 -9.12 -4.60 -3.87
CA VAL A 226 -7.93 -4.77 -3.02
C VAL A 226 -6.67 -4.83 -3.86
N GLY A 227 -5.71 -3.97 -3.57
CA GLY A 227 -4.38 -3.98 -4.19
C GLY A 227 -3.53 -5.14 -3.64
N GLU A 228 -2.94 -5.93 -4.54
CA GLU A 228 -1.94 -6.94 -4.19
C GLU A 228 -0.57 -6.51 -4.73
N SER A 229 0.21 -5.83 -3.88
CA SER A 229 1.49 -5.23 -4.29
C SER A 229 2.42 -6.26 -4.90
N GLY A 230 2.56 -7.41 -4.23
CA GLY A 230 3.54 -8.43 -4.58
C GLY A 230 3.27 -9.16 -5.90
N ARG A 231 2.09 -8.99 -6.49
CA ARG A 231 1.72 -9.60 -7.77
C ARG A 231 1.11 -8.64 -8.79
N TYR A 232 1.28 -7.33 -8.58
CA TYR A 232 0.96 -6.30 -9.58
C TYR A 232 -0.49 -6.31 -10.06
N ARG A 233 -1.44 -6.51 -9.14
CA ARG A 233 -2.84 -6.69 -9.51
C ARG A 233 -3.82 -6.10 -8.50
N VAL A 234 -5.04 -5.87 -8.96
CA VAL A 234 -6.18 -5.44 -8.15
C VAL A 234 -7.25 -6.52 -8.21
N TRP A 235 -7.69 -6.99 -7.05
CA TRP A 235 -8.80 -7.93 -6.92
C TRP A 235 -10.12 -7.21 -6.79
N ARG A 236 -11.19 -7.81 -7.32
CA ARG A 236 -12.57 -7.52 -6.94
C ARG A 236 -13.11 -8.70 -6.15
N ILE A 237 -13.55 -8.45 -4.91
CA ILE A 237 -13.98 -9.47 -3.93
C ILE A 237 -15.38 -9.09 -3.43
N ALA A 238 -16.32 -10.03 -3.36
CA ALA A 238 -17.62 -9.78 -2.75
C ALA A 238 -17.46 -9.40 -1.27
N ALA A 239 -18.07 -8.30 -0.82
CA ALA A 239 -17.98 -7.84 0.57
C ALA A 239 -18.56 -8.88 1.55
N THR A 240 -19.53 -9.67 1.09
CA THR A 240 -20.15 -10.77 1.85
C THR A 240 -19.31 -12.06 1.86
N ALA A 241 -18.14 -12.09 1.22
CA ALA A 241 -17.24 -13.24 1.30
C ALA A 241 -16.84 -13.50 2.76
N SER A 242 -16.56 -14.76 3.09
CA SER A 242 -16.20 -15.18 4.43
C SER A 242 -15.13 -16.25 4.33
N ARG A 243 -13.93 -15.95 4.86
CA ARG A 243 -12.74 -16.82 4.82
C ARG A 243 -12.44 -17.36 3.41
N LEU A 244 -12.57 -16.52 2.39
CA LEU A 244 -12.31 -16.90 1.01
C LEU A 244 -10.81 -17.03 0.75
N ASP A 245 -10.35 -18.22 0.35
CA ASP A 245 -8.98 -18.44 -0.14
C ASP A 245 -8.85 -17.98 -1.59
N LEU A 246 -8.13 -16.87 -1.83
CA LEU A 246 -7.91 -16.32 -3.17
C LEU A 246 -6.89 -17.11 -4.01
N ALA A 247 -6.22 -18.12 -3.42
CA ALA A 247 -5.46 -19.09 -4.20
C ALA A 247 -6.35 -20.08 -4.97
N GLN A 248 -7.64 -20.16 -4.62
CA GLN A 248 -8.62 -21.02 -5.27
C GLN A 248 -9.60 -20.19 -6.11
N PRO A 249 -10.01 -20.68 -7.31
CA PRO A 249 -11.06 -20.03 -8.08
C PRO A 249 -12.38 -19.95 -7.31
N SER A 250 -13.06 -18.81 -7.38
CA SER A 250 -14.36 -18.59 -6.76
C SER A 250 -15.20 -17.61 -7.57
N ALA A 251 -16.51 -17.77 -7.57
CA ALA A 251 -17.42 -16.78 -8.15
C ALA A 251 -17.45 -15.46 -7.34
N GLN A 252 -16.99 -15.48 -6.08
CA GLN A 252 -16.99 -14.33 -5.19
C GLN A 252 -15.77 -13.41 -5.38
N ALA A 253 -14.76 -13.84 -6.14
CA ALA A 253 -13.59 -13.01 -6.39
C ALA A 253 -12.96 -13.26 -7.76
N HIS A 254 -12.47 -12.20 -8.39
CA HIS A 254 -11.63 -12.30 -9.58
C HIS A 254 -10.62 -11.15 -9.62
N VAL A 255 -9.55 -11.34 -10.37
CA VAL A 255 -8.59 -10.28 -10.67
C VAL A 255 -9.24 -9.33 -11.67
N LEU A 256 -9.34 -8.04 -11.30
CA LEU A 256 -9.92 -7.00 -12.15
C LEU A 256 -8.84 -6.36 -13.04
N LEU A 257 -7.75 -5.93 -12.43
CA LEU A 257 -6.57 -5.42 -13.13
C LEU A 257 -5.42 -6.38 -12.85
N ASP A 258 -4.73 -6.80 -13.90
CA ASP A 258 -3.60 -7.72 -13.81
C ASP A 258 -2.37 -7.15 -14.51
N ASN A 259 -1.19 -7.67 -14.16
CA ASN A 259 0.08 -7.34 -14.78
C ASN A 259 0.37 -5.82 -14.85
N LEU A 260 0.07 -5.08 -13.77
CA LEU A 260 0.32 -3.63 -13.69
C LEU A 260 1.81 -3.29 -13.90
N PRO A 261 2.13 -2.07 -14.37
CA PRO A 261 3.52 -1.64 -14.61
C PRO A 261 4.33 -1.37 -13.33
N GLY A 262 3.68 -1.34 -12.17
CA GLY A 262 4.27 -1.08 -10.86
C GLY A 262 3.55 -1.81 -9.73
N TYR A 263 3.99 -1.56 -8.50
CA TYR A 263 3.43 -2.16 -7.28
C TYR A 263 2.16 -1.40 -6.85
N PRO A 264 0.95 -1.98 -6.95
CA PRO A 264 -0.28 -1.32 -6.51
C PRO A 264 -0.26 -1.02 -5.02
N ASP A 265 -0.71 0.16 -4.65
CA ASP A 265 -0.66 0.68 -3.30
C ASP A 265 -2.06 1.12 -2.81
N ASN A 266 -2.20 2.27 -2.15
CA ASN A 266 -3.50 2.79 -1.73
C ASN A 266 -4.53 2.89 -2.87
N LEU A 267 -5.77 2.53 -2.52
CA LEU A 267 -6.96 2.64 -3.34
C LEU A 267 -7.95 3.60 -2.69
N THR A 268 -8.38 4.61 -3.43
CA THR A 268 -9.39 5.57 -2.95
C THR A 268 -10.47 5.77 -3.99
N ARG A 269 -11.66 6.19 -3.55
CA ARG A 269 -12.75 6.52 -4.45
C ARG A 269 -12.72 8.01 -4.79
N GLY A 270 -12.71 8.34 -6.07
CA GLY A 270 -12.80 9.70 -6.60
C GLY A 270 -14.21 10.06 -7.09
N ALA A 271 -14.33 11.23 -7.72
CA ALA A 271 -15.56 11.65 -8.38
C ALA A 271 -15.98 10.68 -9.50
N ASP A 272 -17.26 10.71 -9.86
CA ASP A 272 -17.85 9.86 -10.90
C ASP A 272 -17.72 8.34 -10.64
N GLY A 273 -17.39 7.95 -9.40
CA GLY A 273 -17.25 6.55 -8.99
C GLY A 273 -15.96 5.87 -9.45
N ARG A 274 -14.97 6.61 -9.97
CA ARG A 274 -13.64 6.06 -10.28
C ARG A 274 -12.88 5.69 -9.02
N PHE A 275 -11.93 4.77 -9.16
CA PHE A 275 -10.92 4.48 -8.15
C PHE A 275 -9.59 5.04 -8.58
N TRP A 276 -8.90 5.74 -7.67
CA TRP A 276 -7.49 6.04 -7.83
C TRP A 276 -6.64 4.95 -7.21
N LEU A 277 -5.53 4.65 -7.86
CA LEU A 277 -4.52 3.69 -7.44
C LEU A 277 -3.15 4.34 -7.53
N GLY A 278 -2.39 4.30 -6.45
CA GLY A 278 -0.97 4.60 -6.51
C GLY A 278 -0.14 3.39 -6.91
N LEU A 279 0.99 3.66 -7.58
CA LEU A 279 2.03 2.67 -7.82
C LEU A 279 3.31 3.14 -7.13
N SER A 280 3.73 2.45 -6.07
CA SER A 280 4.87 2.85 -5.23
C SER A 280 6.24 2.64 -5.89
N GLY A 281 6.27 2.08 -7.10
CA GLY A 281 7.45 2.07 -7.95
C GLY A 281 7.29 1.21 -9.19
N PRO A 282 8.15 1.42 -10.20
CA PRO A 282 8.19 0.58 -11.38
C PRO A 282 8.66 -0.83 -11.02
N ARG A 283 8.19 -1.80 -11.81
CA ARG A 283 8.74 -3.15 -11.78
C ARG A 283 10.23 -3.16 -12.10
N ASN A 284 10.95 -4.10 -11.52
CA ASN A 284 12.41 -4.17 -11.59
C ASN A 284 12.89 -5.62 -11.78
N ALA A 285 14.20 -5.85 -11.62
CA ALA A 285 14.81 -7.17 -11.84
C ALA A 285 14.34 -8.26 -10.86
N LEU A 286 13.56 -7.94 -9.82
CA LEU A 286 12.97 -8.92 -8.92
C LEU A 286 12.05 -9.91 -9.65
N ASP A 287 11.42 -9.50 -10.76
CA ASP A 287 10.58 -10.36 -11.58
C ASP A 287 11.34 -11.57 -12.12
N ALA A 288 12.58 -11.38 -12.57
CA ALA A 288 13.42 -12.45 -13.07
C ALA A 288 13.82 -13.45 -11.96
N MET A 289 13.78 -13.01 -10.69
CA MET A 289 14.11 -13.83 -9.52
C MET A 289 12.90 -14.56 -8.92
N ALA A 290 11.68 -14.15 -9.26
CA ALA A 290 10.42 -14.73 -8.78
C ALA A 290 10.37 -16.27 -8.77
N PRO A 291 10.75 -16.97 -9.88
CA PRO A 291 10.71 -18.44 -9.90
C PRO A 291 11.87 -19.12 -9.17
N TRP A 292 12.85 -18.37 -8.66
CA TRP A 292 14.09 -18.89 -8.07
C TRP A 292 14.24 -18.53 -6.58
N PRO A 293 13.59 -19.27 -5.66
CA PRO A 293 13.70 -19.03 -4.21
C PRO A 293 15.14 -18.87 -3.69
N ALA A 294 16.05 -19.73 -4.15
CA ALA A 294 17.46 -19.66 -3.72
C ALA A 294 18.11 -18.32 -4.06
N LEU A 295 17.81 -17.74 -5.23
CA LEU A 295 18.36 -16.47 -5.68
C LEU A 295 17.83 -15.30 -4.82
N ARG A 296 16.57 -15.33 -4.40
CA ARG A 296 16.00 -14.34 -3.46
C ARG A 296 16.67 -14.38 -2.08
N ARG A 297 17.00 -15.58 -1.58
CA ARG A 297 17.80 -15.71 -0.35
C ARG A 297 19.21 -15.15 -0.50
N VAL A 298 19.87 -15.40 -1.64
CA VAL A 298 21.20 -14.82 -1.92
C VAL A 298 21.14 -13.30 -1.93
N MET A 299 20.13 -12.70 -2.57
CA MET A 299 19.97 -11.25 -2.63
C MET A 299 19.87 -10.62 -1.23
N LEU A 300 19.11 -11.23 -0.31
CA LEU A 300 18.99 -10.73 1.07
C LEU A 300 20.31 -10.71 1.86
N ARG A 301 21.34 -11.41 1.39
CA ARG A 301 22.67 -11.45 1.99
C ARG A 301 23.62 -10.45 1.32
N LEU A 302 23.24 -9.88 0.18
CA LEU A 302 24.02 -8.83 -0.45
C LEU A 302 23.81 -7.50 0.28
N PRO A 303 24.83 -6.62 0.32
CA PRO A 303 24.64 -5.23 0.75
C PRO A 303 23.52 -4.54 -0.03
N ARG A 304 22.74 -3.67 0.64
CA ARG A 304 21.61 -2.95 0.03
C ARG A 304 21.97 -2.20 -1.25
N ALA A 305 23.20 -1.70 -1.37
CA ALA A 305 23.68 -1.01 -2.57
C ALA A 305 23.71 -1.88 -3.84
N LEU A 306 23.68 -3.21 -3.70
CA LEU A 306 23.63 -4.16 -4.81
C LEU A 306 22.22 -4.64 -5.13
N TRP A 307 21.22 -4.21 -4.36
CA TRP A 307 19.84 -4.63 -4.58
C TRP A 307 19.28 -3.92 -5.83
N PRO A 308 18.40 -4.58 -6.59
CA PRO A 308 17.70 -3.95 -7.69
C PRO A 308 16.62 -3.00 -7.14
N THR A 309 17.01 -1.80 -6.75
CA THR A 309 16.06 -0.78 -6.29
C THR A 309 15.30 -0.19 -7.49
N PRO A 310 13.98 0.05 -7.35
CA PRO A 310 13.24 0.81 -8.35
C PRO A 310 13.86 2.20 -8.55
N LYS A 311 13.79 2.70 -9.79
CA LYS A 311 14.13 4.09 -10.06
C LYS A 311 13.08 5.00 -9.41
N PRO A 312 13.46 6.19 -8.91
CA PRO A 312 12.50 7.23 -8.53
C PRO A 312 11.53 7.47 -9.68
N TYR A 313 10.24 7.29 -9.41
CA TYR A 313 9.18 7.41 -10.41
C TYR A 313 7.85 7.64 -9.68
N GLY A 314 7.13 8.69 -10.05
CA GLY A 314 5.75 8.89 -9.59
C GLY A 314 4.77 8.31 -10.60
N HIS A 315 3.81 7.50 -10.16
CA HIS A 315 2.78 6.95 -11.03
C HIS A 315 1.50 6.67 -10.26
N VAL A 316 0.44 7.38 -10.63
CA VAL A 316 -0.93 7.10 -10.18
C VAL A 316 -1.83 6.92 -11.39
N LEU A 317 -2.84 6.08 -11.25
CA LEU A 317 -3.84 5.85 -12.30
C LEU A 317 -5.24 5.87 -11.69
N ALA A 318 -6.24 6.16 -12.51
CA ALA A 318 -7.63 5.99 -12.14
C ALA A 318 -8.31 4.98 -13.05
N PHE A 319 -9.21 4.17 -12.49
CA PHE A 319 -9.99 3.18 -13.24
C PHE A 319 -11.44 3.11 -12.75
N THR A 320 -12.33 2.61 -13.59
CA THR A 320 -13.75 2.40 -13.28
C THR A 320 -13.99 1.05 -12.58
N GLU A 321 -15.19 0.84 -12.04
CA GLU A 321 -15.53 -0.42 -11.36
C GLU A 321 -15.40 -1.69 -12.23
N ASP A 322 -15.50 -1.54 -13.55
CA ASP A 322 -15.29 -2.59 -14.55
C ASP A 322 -13.84 -2.70 -15.04
N GLY A 323 -12.91 -1.91 -14.49
CA GLY A 323 -11.48 -2.02 -14.74
C GLY A 323 -10.96 -1.18 -15.91
N ALA A 324 -11.76 -0.28 -16.49
CA ALA A 324 -11.27 0.60 -17.55
C ALA A 324 -10.42 1.73 -16.97
N VAL A 325 -9.15 1.84 -17.39
CA VAL A 325 -8.26 2.93 -16.99
C VAL A 325 -8.72 4.24 -17.65
N VAL A 326 -9.08 5.23 -16.84
CA VAL A 326 -9.63 6.53 -17.27
C VAL A 326 -8.67 7.71 -17.04
N ALA A 327 -7.66 7.52 -16.19
CA ALA A 327 -6.57 8.47 -16.03
C ALA A 327 -5.27 7.73 -15.76
N ASP A 328 -4.16 8.28 -16.22
CA ASP A 328 -2.81 7.78 -15.96
C ASP A 328 -1.89 9.01 -15.90
N LEU A 329 -1.29 9.23 -14.74
CA LEU A 329 -0.48 10.40 -14.41
C LEU A 329 0.88 9.92 -13.93
N GLN A 330 1.95 10.41 -14.56
CA GLN A 330 3.30 9.98 -14.30
C GLN A 330 4.26 11.15 -14.09
N ASP A 331 5.31 10.89 -13.30
CA ASP A 331 6.50 11.72 -13.16
C ASP A 331 7.76 10.83 -13.28
N PRO A 332 8.25 10.62 -14.51
CA PRO A 332 9.47 9.88 -14.77
C PRO A 332 10.73 10.55 -14.24
N GLY A 333 10.65 11.84 -13.89
CA GLY A 333 11.75 12.60 -13.31
C GLY A 333 11.96 12.32 -11.82
N GLY A 334 10.96 11.74 -11.15
CA GLY A 334 11.05 11.36 -9.75
C GLY A 334 11.10 12.54 -8.78
N HIS A 335 10.40 13.64 -9.09
CA HIS A 335 10.16 14.76 -8.17
C HIS A 335 9.21 14.35 -7.04
N SER A 336 8.20 13.53 -7.37
CA SER A 336 7.33 12.86 -6.40
C SER A 336 7.46 11.33 -6.57
N PRO A 337 8.58 10.73 -6.11
CA PRO A 337 8.76 9.30 -6.23
C PRO A 337 7.92 8.56 -5.19
N THR A 338 7.61 7.28 -5.41
CA THR A 338 6.92 6.44 -4.39
C THR A 338 5.51 6.94 -4.07
N THR A 339 4.75 7.30 -5.10
CA THR A 339 3.35 7.69 -4.97
C THR A 339 2.50 6.52 -4.49
N THR A 340 1.74 6.72 -3.42
CA THR A 340 0.94 5.65 -2.79
C THR A 340 -0.54 5.75 -3.13
N GLY A 341 -1.06 6.91 -3.54
CA GLY A 341 -2.49 7.06 -3.84
C GLY A 341 -2.85 8.47 -4.27
N VAL A 342 -4.15 8.74 -4.41
CA VAL A 342 -4.68 10.07 -4.69
C VAL A 342 -5.94 10.30 -3.89
N THR A 343 -6.19 11.50 -3.39
CA THR A 343 -7.51 11.88 -2.86
C THR A 343 -8.02 13.12 -3.56
N GLU A 344 -9.27 13.09 -3.98
CA GLU A 344 -9.92 14.23 -4.59
C GLU A 344 -10.64 15.07 -3.53
N LEU A 345 -10.38 16.38 -3.51
CA LEU A 345 -11.13 17.33 -2.68
C LEU A 345 -11.11 18.72 -3.33
N ALA A 346 -12.25 19.41 -3.34
CA ALA A 346 -12.37 20.78 -3.82
C ALA A 346 -11.76 21.03 -5.21
N GLY A 347 -11.96 20.09 -6.15
CA GLY A 347 -11.43 20.21 -7.52
C GLY A 347 -9.92 20.00 -7.63
N ARG A 348 -9.28 19.41 -6.61
CA ARG A 348 -7.86 19.06 -6.61
C ARG A 348 -7.68 17.57 -6.38
N ALA A 349 -6.63 17.01 -6.98
CA ALA A 349 -6.13 15.67 -6.72
C ALA A 349 -4.85 15.79 -5.88
N TYR A 350 -4.92 15.34 -4.63
CA TYR A 350 -3.79 15.30 -3.69
C TYR A 350 -3.09 13.96 -3.82
N ILE A 351 -1.80 13.98 -4.16
CA ILE A 351 -0.99 12.81 -4.44
C ILE A 351 -0.34 12.35 -3.14
N HIS A 352 -0.68 11.13 -2.71
CA HIS A 352 -0.11 10.55 -1.51
C HIS A 352 1.31 10.06 -1.76
N ASN A 353 2.14 10.02 -0.73
CA ASN A 353 3.55 9.66 -0.86
C ASN A 353 4.09 8.95 0.39
N LEU A 354 4.88 7.90 0.22
CA LEU A 354 5.41 7.10 1.33
C LEU A 354 6.49 7.82 2.17
N ASP A 355 7.32 8.65 1.53
CA ASP A 355 8.52 9.25 2.13
C ASP A 355 8.79 10.71 1.70
N GLY A 356 7.85 11.32 0.97
CA GLY A 356 7.91 12.71 0.53
C GLY A 356 7.77 13.72 1.67
N ARG A 357 8.42 14.88 1.54
CA ARG A 357 8.37 15.98 2.53
C ARG A 357 7.25 16.99 2.29
N HIS A 358 6.52 16.80 1.19
CA HIS A 358 5.45 17.68 0.76
C HIS A 358 4.22 16.84 0.43
N LEU A 359 3.04 17.44 0.54
CA LEU A 359 1.85 16.94 -0.11
C LEU A 359 1.72 17.59 -1.48
N ASP A 360 1.85 16.79 -2.53
CA ASP A 360 1.70 17.26 -3.90
C ASP A 360 0.21 17.32 -4.30
N TRP A 361 -0.19 18.27 -5.14
CA TRP A 361 -1.53 18.32 -5.69
C TRP A 361 -1.59 18.87 -7.12
N LEU A 362 -2.62 18.44 -7.86
CA LEU A 362 -2.96 18.90 -9.21
C LEU A 362 -4.39 19.45 -9.24
N ALA A 363 -4.63 20.47 -10.06
CA ALA A 363 -5.99 20.89 -10.36
C ALA A 363 -6.67 19.83 -11.23
N LEU A 364 -7.85 19.37 -10.83
CA LEU A 364 -8.69 18.51 -11.67
C LEU A 364 -9.48 19.38 -12.64
N PRO A 365 -9.68 18.91 -13.89
CA PRO A 365 -10.57 19.59 -14.81
C PRO A 365 -11.98 19.65 -14.20
N PRO A 366 -12.77 20.71 -14.48
CA PRO A 366 -14.14 20.78 -14.02
C PRO A 366 -14.92 19.56 -14.53
N PRO A 367 -15.89 19.06 -13.74
CA PRO A 367 -16.71 17.94 -14.17
C PRO A 367 -17.37 18.26 -15.51
N ALA A 368 -17.45 17.28 -16.40
CA ALA A 368 -18.14 17.45 -17.67
C ALA A 368 -19.60 17.85 -17.40
N ALA A 369 -20.11 18.84 -18.11
CA ALA A 369 -21.51 19.23 -17.98
C ALA A 369 -22.41 18.01 -18.23
N PRO A 370 -23.49 17.82 -17.43
CA PRO A 370 -24.41 16.71 -17.66
C PRO A 370 -24.95 16.80 -19.09
N ARG A 371 -24.82 15.69 -19.83
CA ARG A 371 -25.32 15.55 -21.20
C ARG A 371 -26.84 15.49 -21.24
#